data_AF-A0A939VDP5-F1
#
_entry.id   AF-A0A939VDP5-F1
#
_cell.length_a   1.000
_cell.length_b   1.000
_cell.length_c   1.000
_cell.angle_alpha   90.00
_cell.angle_beta   90.00
_cell.angle_gamma   90.00
#
_symmetry.space_group_name_H-M   'P 1'
#
loop_
_entity.id
_entity.type
_entity.pdbx_description
1 polymer ?
#
loop_
_entity_poly.entity_id
_entity_poly.type
_entity_poly.pdbx_seq_one_letter_code
_entity_poly.pdbx_strand_id
1 'polypeptide(L)'
;MNKFFYLLATAMSFLTMTSCLNSYNIEGSSDISGLDSRMMFLKAVKSNELKDVDSTEIIHGKFSFTGTVDSSRIGFLMIDNNSQPLPIVLEDGDIRVRINNSKTEWGGTPLNDKLYKFMKTLDSLTQQSRELQHEYDRAFMDGEDMAEVVKKLGQQNQMINMSLDTLFTQSISDNFDNVLGPGLFMIVTLGQMPEMSPWVVELMSKATDNFKNDPYVKGYVENANHLQNLQNGLETPPQQGQDALSPVPQAQQVPLPTPPTPNELAQPADVAAKTTTD
;
A
#
# COMPACT_ATOMS: atom_id res chain seq x y z
N MET A 1 6.17 -71.21 2.40
CA MET A 1 6.56 -69.86 1.93
C MET A 1 5.32 -69.24 1.30
N ASN A 2 4.89 -68.03 1.74
CA ASN A 2 3.88 -67.12 1.12
C ASN A 2 3.09 -66.29 2.14
N LYS A 3 3.31 -66.46 3.46
CA LYS A 3 2.73 -65.56 4.48
C LYS A 3 3.69 -64.48 4.98
N PHE A 4 4.99 -64.64 4.69
CA PHE A 4 6.03 -63.69 5.11
C PHE A 4 6.22 -62.52 4.13
N PHE A 5 5.75 -62.64 2.89
CA PHE A 5 5.83 -61.57 1.89
C PHE A 5 4.73 -60.51 2.03
N TYR A 6 3.60 -60.84 2.65
CA TYR A 6 2.51 -59.87 2.87
C TYR A 6 2.72 -58.99 4.10
N LEU A 7 3.65 -59.35 5.00
CA LEU A 7 3.95 -58.57 6.20
C LEU A 7 5.07 -57.53 5.97
N LEU A 8 5.82 -57.66 4.86
CA LEU A 8 6.82 -56.68 4.43
C LEU A 8 6.24 -55.61 3.48
N ALA A 9 5.05 -55.84 2.91
CA ALA A 9 4.41 -54.95 1.94
C ALA A 9 3.49 -53.89 2.57
N THR A 10 3.14 -54.03 3.85
CA THR A 10 2.29 -53.06 4.59
C THR A 10 3.10 -52.01 5.36
N ALA A 11 4.42 -52.09 5.38
CA ALA A 11 5.31 -51.16 6.07
C ALA A 11 5.79 -49.98 5.19
N MET A 12 5.25 -49.84 3.97
CA MET A 12 5.71 -48.86 2.96
C MET A 12 4.60 -47.90 2.50
N SER A 13 3.71 -47.50 3.42
CA SER A 13 2.65 -46.51 3.15
C SER A 13 2.53 -45.46 4.25
N PHE A 14 3.66 -45.01 4.76
CA PHE A 14 3.79 -43.70 5.38
C PHE A 14 4.90 -42.94 4.64
N LEU A 15 4.63 -42.57 3.38
CA LEU A 15 5.28 -41.37 2.86
C LEU A 15 4.71 -40.22 3.68
N THR A 16 5.45 -39.80 4.69
CA THR A 16 5.22 -38.52 5.35
C THR A 16 5.34 -37.45 4.26
N MET A 17 4.21 -36.89 3.86
CA MET A 17 4.17 -35.57 3.26
C MET A 17 4.66 -34.59 4.34
N THR A 18 5.97 -34.47 4.52
CA THR A 18 6.53 -33.22 5.04
C THR A 18 6.34 -32.20 3.92
N SER A 19 5.11 -31.67 3.80
CA SER A 19 4.96 -30.34 3.25
C SER A 19 5.86 -29.46 4.12
N CYS A 20 6.92 -28.91 3.55
CA CYS A 20 7.53 -27.74 4.17
C CYS A 20 6.40 -26.73 4.25
N LEU A 21 5.88 -26.53 5.46
CA LEU A 21 4.84 -25.56 5.71
C LEU A 21 5.56 -24.23 5.58
N ASN A 22 5.31 -23.50 4.48
CA ASN A 22 5.87 -22.17 4.31
C ASN A 22 5.43 -21.31 5.50
N SER A 23 6.36 -20.59 6.07
CA SER A 23 6.12 -19.79 7.27
C SER A 23 6.88 -18.49 7.20
N TYR A 24 6.27 -17.43 7.71
CA TYR A 24 6.93 -16.16 7.90
C TYR A 24 7.31 -15.99 9.38
N ASN A 25 8.45 -15.35 9.60
CA ASN A 25 8.89 -14.86 10.91
C ASN A 25 9.22 -13.38 10.77
N ILE A 26 8.44 -12.51 11.40
CA ILE A 26 8.69 -11.06 11.44
C ILE A 26 9.37 -10.76 12.77
N GLU A 27 10.62 -10.28 12.71
CA GLU A 27 11.36 -9.80 13.87
C GLU A 27 11.51 -8.28 13.81
N GLY A 28 10.90 -7.62 14.80
CA GLY A 28 10.85 -6.18 14.92
C GLY A 28 11.71 -5.63 16.03
N SER A 29 12.33 -4.48 15.79
CA SER A 29 13.06 -3.71 16.80
C SER A 29 12.80 -2.22 16.66
N SER A 30 12.83 -1.51 17.79
CA SER A 30 12.71 -0.06 17.84
C SER A 30 13.57 0.55 18.95
N ASP A 31 14.20 1.67 18.62
CA ASP A 31 14.97 2.50 19.55
C ASP A 31 14.09 3.63 20.16
N ILE A 32 12.77 3.64 19.89
CA ILE A 32 11.84 4.68 20.32
C ILE A 32 11.24 4.28 21.69
N SER A 33 11.66 4.97 22.75
CA SER A 33 11.23 4.67 24.13
C SER A 33 9.71 4.77 24.35
N GLY A 34 9.01 5.56 23.56
CA GLY A 34 7.55 5.72 23.64
C GLY A 34 6.75 4.58 23.01
N LEU A 35 7.41 3.53 22.52
CA LEU A 35 6.74 2.37 21.93
C LEU A 35 6.62 1.18 22.88
N ASP A 36 7.36 1.15 23.97
CA ASP A 36 7.29 0.07 24.96
C ASP A 36 5.88 -0.06 25.56
N SER A 37 5.44 -1.31 25.72
CA SER A 37 4.11 -1.70 26.19
C SER A 37 2.93 -1.25 25.32
N ARG A 38 3.18 -0.77 24.10
CA ARG A 38 2.13 -0.57 23.08
C ARG A 38 1.89 -1.85 22.28
N MET A 39 0.72 -1.93 21.66
CA MET A 39 0.35 -3.08 20.84
C MET A 39 0.77 -2.87 19.38
N MET A 40 1.51 -3.82 18.83
CA MET A 40 1.73 -3.95 17.39
C MET A 40 0.65 -4.88 16.82
N PHE A 41 -0.03 -4.44 15.78
CA PHE A 41 -1.05 -5.21 15.07
C PHE A 41 -0.54 -5.59 13.68
N LEU A 42 -0.69 -6.87 13.34
CA LEU A 42 -0.57 -7.35 11.97
C LEU A 42 -1.97 -7.41 11.36
N LYS A 43 -2.20 -6.65 10.30
CA LYS A 43 -3.47 -6.59 9.58
C LYS A 43 -3.31 -7.09 8.14
N ALA A 44 -4.40 -7.58 7.56
CA ALA A 44 -4.49 -7.92 6.13
C ALA A 44 -5.81 -7.43 5.57
N VAL A 45 -5.84 -7.21 4.25
CA VAL A 45 -7.07 -6.80 3.58
C VAL A 45 -7.98 -8.01 3.36
N LYS A 46 -9.20 -7.91 3.86
CA LYS A 46 -10.27 -8.89 3.66
C LYS A 46 -11.55 -8.14 3.32
N SER A 47 -12.16 -8.47 2.18
CA SER A 47 -13.36 -7.79 1.68
C SER A 47 -13.20 -6.27 1.61
N ASN A 48 -12.06 -5.81 1.09
CA ASN A 48 -11.71 -4.38 0.97
C ASN A 48 -11.55 -3.62 2.30
N GLU A 49 -11.49 -4.32 3.44
CA GLU A 49 -11.24 -3.73 4.75
C GLU A 49 -9.97 -4.29 5.39
N LEU A 50 -9.21 -3.43 6.10
CA LEU A 50 -8.11 -3.88 6.94
C LEU A 50 -8.66 -4.59 8.17
N LYS A 51 -8.34 -5.88 8.32
CA LYS A 51 -8.73 -6.70 9.47
C LYS A 51 -7.50 -7.18 10.23
N ASP A 52 -7.65 -7.28 11.54
CA ASP A 52 -6.64 -7.88 12.40
C ASP A 52 -6.41 -9.35 12.06
N VAL A 53 -5.15 -9.70 11.86
CA VAL A 53 -4.66 -11.07 11.68
C VAL A 53 -4.06 -11.56 12.99
N ASP A 54 -3.21 -10.74 13.60
CA ASP A 54 -2.53 -11.04 14.86
C ASP A 54 -2.16 -9.74 15.59
N SER A 55 -1.77 -9.84 16.86
CA SER A 55 -1.30 -8.72 17.66
C SER A 55 -0.28 -9.17 18.69
N THR A 56 0.71 -8.33 18.99
CA THR A 56 1.74 -8.60 20.00
C THR A 56 2.11 -7.32 20.75
N GLU A 57 2.51 -7.45 22.00
CA GLU A 57 3.00 -6.32 22.80
C GLU A 57 4.46 -6.03 22.45
N ILE A 58 4.82 -4.74 22.37
CA ILE A 58 6.21 -4.31 22.19
C ILE A 58 6.91 -4.34 23.55
N ILE A 59 7.91 -5.22 23.71
CA ILE A 59 8.64 -5.41 24.97
C ILE A 59 10.12 -5.08 24.76
N HIS A 60 10.62 -4.07 25.48
CA HIS A 60 12.00 -3.55 25.34
C HIS A 60 12.35 -3.23 23.88
N GLY A 61 11.44 -2.54 23.19
CA GLY A 61 11.56 -2.15 21.80
C GLY A 61 11.40 -3.31 20.81
N LYS A 62 11.11 -4.54 21.24
CA LYS A 62 11.03 -5.71 20.37
C LYS A 62 9.61 -6.21 20.19
N PHE A 63 9.31 -6.71 19.00
CA PHE A 63 8.05 -7.38 18.67
C PHE A 63 8.32 -8.52 17.69
N SER A 64 7.44 -9.52 17.67
CA SER A 64 7.55 -10.62 16.72
C SER A 64 6.19 -11.16 16.29
N PHE A 65 6.09 -11.56 15.03
CA PHE A 65 4.96 -12.31 14.50
C PHE A 65 5.45 -13.56 13.80
N THR A 66 4.79 -14.67 14.04
CA THR A 66 5.07 -15.93 13.35
C THR A 66 3.78 -16.50 12.82
N GLY A 67 3.79 -16.99 11.58
CA GLY A 67 2.60 -17.62 11.03
C GLY A 67 2.91 -18.46 9.80
N THR A 68 1.93 -19.26 9.44
CA THR A 68 1.99 -20.12 8.25
C THR A 68 1.42 -19.36 7.06
N VAL A 69 1.96 -19.60 5.87
CA VAL A 69 1.56 -18.91 4.66
C VAL A 69 1.38 -19.90 3.51
N ASP A 70 0.13 -20.16 3.13
CA ASP A 70 -0.17 -21.03 1.99
C ASP A 70 0.21 -20.36 0.66
N SER A 71 0.09 -19.03 0.59
CA SER A 71 0.54 -18.18 -0.50
C SER A 71 0.91 -16.80 0.00
N SER A 72 1.94 -16.18 -0.61
CA SER A 72 2.37 -14.84 -0.21
C SER A 72 1.23 -13.84 -0.32
N ARG A 73 1.19 -12.84 0.55
CA ARG A 73 0.16 -11.78 0.53
C ARG A 73 0.64 -10.48 1.15
N ILE A 74 0.00 -9.37 0.82
CA ILE A 74 0.26 -8.10 1.51
C ILE A 74 -0.39 -8.10 2.89
N GLY A 75 0.37 -7.67 3.88
CA GLY A 75 -0.09 -7.31 5.21
C GLY A 75 0.34 -5.88 5.56
N PHE A 76 -0.06 -5.45 6.74
CA PHE A 76 0.24 -4.13 7.28
C PHE A 76 0.56 -4.23 8.77
N LEU A 77 1.67 -3.62 9.19
CA LEU A 77 2.01 -3.44 10.60
C LEU A 77 1.51 -2.09 11.08
N MET A 78 0.87 -2.05 12.26
CA MET A 78 0.36 -0.82 12.87
C MET A 78 0.66 -0.80 14.37
N ILE A 79 1.22 0.30 14.85
CA ILE A 79 1.42 0.59 16.27
C ILE A 79 0.14 1.27 16.78
N ASP A 80 -0.62 0.57 17.61
CA ASP A 80 -2.00 0.90 17.93
C ASP A 80 -2.88 1.03 16.67
N ASN A 81 -4.19 1.25 16.84
CA ASN A 81 -5.11 1.39 15.72
C ASN A 81 -5.02 2.74 14.98
N ASN A 82 -4.14 3.65 15.41
CA ASN A 82 -4.08 5.04 14.91
C ASN A 82 -2.78 5.41 14.18
N SER A 83 -1.79 4.51 14.09
CA SER A 83 -0.56 4.79 13.34
C SER A 83 -0.73 4.61 11.83
N GLN A 84 0.11 5.29 11.04
CA GLN A 84 0.25 5.00 9.61
C GLN A 84 0.62 3.52 9.40
N PRO A 85 -0.14 2.76 8.58
CA PRO A 85 0.18 1.37 8.32
C PRO A 85 1.47 1.20 7.52
N LEU A 86 2.33 0.32 8.00
CA LEU A 86 3.57 -0.08 7.32
C LEU A 86 3.28 -1.31 6.45
N PRO A 87 3.33 -1.21 5.11
CA PRO A 87 3.08 -2.36 4.25
C PRO A 87 4.21 -3.38 4.37
N ILE A 88 3.85 -4.66 4.39
CA ILE A 88 4.76 -5.80 4.47
C ILE A 88 4.27 -6.92 3.57
N VAL A 89 5.16 -7.73 3.01
CA VAL A 89 4.78 -8.95 2.31
C VAL A 89 4.92 -10.12 3.28
N LEU A 90 3.83 -10.82 3.57
CA LEU A 90 3.86 -12.09 4.28
C LEU A 90 4.29 -13.15 3.27
N GLU A 91 5.56 -13.50 3.25
CA GLU A 91 6.16 -14.54 2.41
C GLU A 91 7.04 -15.46 3.25
N ASP A 92 7.39 -16.61 2.70
CA ASP A 92 8.26 -17.58 3.38
C ASP A 92 9.63 -16.98 3.72
N GLY A 93 10.03 -17.11 4.99
CA GLY A 93 11.33 -16.67 5.49
C GLY A 93 11.29 -15.62 6.61
N ASP A 94 12.49 -15.12 6.95
CA ASP A 94 12.72 -14.17 8.03
C ASP A 94 12.67 -12.72 7.53
N ILE A 95 11.69 -11.98 8.02
CA ILE A 95 11.48 -10.57 7.72
C ILE A 95 11.93 -9.75 8.92
N ARG A 96 12.81 -8.78 8.70
CA ARG A 96 13.32 -7.91 9.76
C ARG A 96 12.75 -6.52 9.59
N VAL A 97 12.28 -5.93 10.70
CA VAL A 97 11.73 -4.57 10.75
C VAL A 97 12.49 -3.77 11.81
N ARG A 98 12.94 -2.57 11.44
CA ARG A 98 13.60 -1.63 12.34
C ARG A 98 12.90 -0.27 12.29
N ILE A 99 12.45 0.21 13.44
CA ILE A 99 11.71 1.46 13.58
C ILE A 99 12.52 2.44 14.45
N ASN A 100 13.00 3.53 13.85
CA ASN A 100 13.74 4.58 14.54
C ASN A 100 13.01 5.93 14.38
N ASN A 101 13.40 6.95 15.17
CA ASN A 101 12.76 8.28 15.16
C ASN A 101 12.69 8.96 13.78
N SER A 102 13.56 8.59 12.84
CA SER A 102 13.65 9.25 11.54
C SER A 102 13.29 8.35 10.36
N LYS A 103 13.32 7.03 10.54
CA LYS A 103 13.23 6.05 9.44
C LYS A 103 12.69 4.72 9.94
N THR A 104 11.90 4.08 9.09
CA THR A 104 11.52 2.68 9.22
C THR A 104 12.17 1.90 8.09
N GLU A 105 12.83 0.79 8.42
CA GLU A 105 13.53 -0.07 7.46
C GLU A 105 13.01 -1.49 7.62
N TRP A 106 12.76 -2.18 6.52
CA TRP A 106 12.42 -3.60 6.56
C TRP A 106 12.92 -4.34 5.32
N GLY A 107 12.99 -5.66 5.42
CA GLY A 107 13.50 -6.52 4.37
C GLY A 107 13.84 -7.90 4.91
N GLY A 108 14.70 -8.63 4.21
CA GLY A 108 15.14 -9.98 4.60
C GLY A 108 14.57 -11.10 3.74
N THR A 109 13.55 -10.78 2.95
CA THR A 109 12.95 -11.69 1.96
C THR A 109 12.77 -10.95 0.61
N PRO A 110 12.72 -11.67 -0.53
CA PRO A 110 12.83 -11.04 -1.85
C PRO A 110 11.73 -10.02 -2.19
N LEU A 111 10.47 -10.27 -1.81
CA LEU A 111 9.37 -9.35 -2.07
C LEU A 111 9.37 -8.19 -1.08
N ASN A 112 9.78 -8.41 0.17
CA ASN A 112 9.96 -7.31 1.13
C ASN A 112 11.09 -6.37 0.73
N ASP A 113 12.21 -6.87 0.21
CA ASP A 113 13.31 -6.02 -0.27
C ASP A 113 12.87 -5.13 -1.45
N LYS A 114 12.06 -5.69 -2.36
CA LYS A 114 11.44 -4.92 -3.46
C LYS A 114 10.44 -3.89 -2.95
N LEU A 115 9.56 -4.28 -2.03
CA LEU A 115 8.56 -3.38 -1.43
C LEU A 115 9.24 -2.22 -0.69
N TYR A 116 10.28 -2.50 0.09
CA TYR A 116 11.06 -1.48 0.79
C TYR A 116 11.70 -0.48 -0.18
N LYS A 117 12.29 -0.97 -1.29
CA LYS A 117 12.85 -0.10 -2.33
C LYS A 117 11.80 0.81 -2.96
N PHE A 118 10.61 0.28 -3.23
CA PHE A 118 9.47 1.06 -3.73
C PHE A 118 9.10 2.15 -2.73
N MET A 119 8.82 1.79 -1.47
CA MET A 119 8.39 2.72 -0.43
C MET A 119 9.43 3.80 -0.15
N LYS A 120 10.72 3.44 -0.10
CA LYS A 120 11.81 4.40 0.07
C LYS A 120 11.89 5.41 -1.08
N THR A 121 11.63 4.97 -2.31
CA THR A 121 11.64 5.86 -3.48
C THR A 121 10.42 6.77 -3.46
N LEU A 122 9.26 6.23 -3.12
CA LEU A 122 8.03 6.99 -2.94
C LEU A 122 8.22 8.08 -1.87
N ASP A 123 8.69 7.72 -0.67
CA ASP A 123 8.95 8.65 0.42
C ASP A 123 9.88 9.79 0.01
N SER A 124 10.93 9.49 -0.75
CA SER A 124 11.87 10.50 -1.28
C SER A 124 11.21 11.47 -2.25
N LEU A 125 10.38 10.99 -3.17
CA LEU A 125 9.64 11.83 -4.12
C LEU A 125 8.59 12.68 -3.40
N THR A 126 7.88 12.10 -2.44
CA THR A 126 6.92 12.81 -1.59
C THR A 126 7.60 13.89 -0.75
N GLN A 127 8.81 13.63 -0.22
CA GLN A 127 9.58 14.64 0.49
C GLN A 127 10.01 15.79 -0.43
N GLN A 128 10.47 15.48 -1.66
CA GLN A 128 10.80 16.51 -2.65
C GLN A 128 9.59 17.39 -2.98
N SER A 129 8.41 16.77 -3.15
CA SER A 129 7.15 17.51 -3.38
C SER A 129 6.83 18.48 -2.24
N ARG A 130 6.96 18.04 -0.97
CA ARG A 130 6.78 18.93 0.20
C ARG A 130 7.79 20.08 0.24
N GLU A 131 9.05 19.81 -0.14
CA GLU A 131 10.07 20.86 -0.18
C GLU A 131 9.75 21.94 -1.22
N LEU A 132 9.10 21.60 -2.34
CA LEU A 132 8.64 22.59 -3.31
C LEU A 132 7.67 23.61 -2.68
N GLN A 133 6.73 23.14 -1.85
CA GLN A 133 5.82 24.03 -1.14
C GLN A 133 6.57 24.92 -0.15
N HIS A 134 7.52 24.37 0.60
CA HIS A 134 8.35 25.17 1.51
C HIS A 134 9.23 26.19 0.76
N GLU A 135 9.77 25.85 -0.41
CA GLU A 135 10.52 26.77 -1.25
C GLU A 135 9.63 27.91 -1.76
N TYR A 136 8.41 27.58 -2.20
CA TYR A 136 7.41 28.58 -2.58
C TYR A 136 7.11 29.56 -1.45
N ASP A 137 6.78 29.04 -0.26
CA ASP A 137 6.42 29.85 0.90
C ASP A 137 7.58 30.78 1.33
N ARG A 138 8.82 30.28 1.29
CA ARG A 138 10.02 31.09 1.58
C ARG A 138 10.20 32.21 0.56
N ALA A 139 10.15 31.90 -0.73
CA ALA A 139 10.34 32.87 -1.79
C ALA A 139 9.26 33.98 -1.75
N PHE A 140 8.03 33.62 -1.41
CA PHE A 140 6.95 34.57 -1.21
C PHE A 140 7.22 35.53 -0.04
N MET A 141 7.70 35.00 1.09
CA MET A 141 8.03 35.81 2.27
C MET A 141 9.25 36.72 2.05
N ASP A 142 10.23 36.25 1.28
CA ASP A 142 11.44 37.00 0.95
C ASP A 142 11.23 38.05 -0.16
N GLY A 143 10.03 38.09 -0.77
CA GLY A 143 9.66 39.07 -1.79
C GLY A 143 10.34 38.84 -3.15
N GLU A 144 10.65 37.57 -3.47
CA GLU A 144 11.24 37.19 -4.76
C GLU A 144 10.26 37.40 -5.94
N ASP A 145 10.78 37.32 -7.17
CA ASP A 145 9.94 37.33 -8.37
C ASP A 145 9.16 36.01 -8.50
N MET A 146 7.91 36.04 -8.04
CA MET A 146 7.05 34.86 -8.02
C MET A 146 6.75 34.28 -9.40
N ALA A 147 6.87 35.05 -10.49
CA ALA A 147 6.70 34.49 -11.83
C ALA A 147 7.85 33.55 -12.19
N GLU A 148 9.08 33.87 -11.79
CA GLU A 148 10.24 33.02 -11.98
C GLU A 148 10.20 31.80 -11.03
N VAL A 149 9.83 32.01 -9.77
CA VAL A 149 9.68 30.96 -8.76
C VAL A 149 8.66 29.91 -9.21
N VAL A 150 7.44 30.33 -9.57
CA VAL A 150 6.38 29.40 -10.02
C VAL A 150 6.81 28.62 -11.24
N LYS A 151 7.52 29.26 -12.20
CA LYS A 151 8.03 28.58 -13.38
C LYS A 151 9.05 27.49 -13.01
N LYS A 152 10.00 27.81 -12.13
CA LYS A 152 11.04 26.86 -11.67
C LYS A 152 10.43 25.69 -10.90
N LEU A 153 9.61 25.99 -9.89
CA LEU A 153 8.97 24.97 -9.06
C LEU A 153 8.00 24.11 -9.87
N GLY A 154 7.29 24.70 -10.84
CA GLY A 154 6.44 23.97 -11.77
C GLY A 154 7.21 22.94 -12.61
N GLN A 155 8.42 23.27 -13.07
CA GLN A 155 9.28 22.31 -13.79
C GLN A 155 9.76 21.17 -12.89
N GLN A 156 10.16 21.48 -11.65
CA GLN A 156 10.56 20.46 -10.68
C GLN A 156 9.39 19.53 -10.32
N ASN A 157 8.20 20.10 -10.14
CA ASN A 157 6.98 19.36 -9.88
C ASN A 157 6.64 18.38 -11.02
N GLN A 158 6.80 18.82 -12.28
CA GLN A 158 6.62 17.95 -13.44
C GLN A 158 7.61 16.77 -13.44
N MET A 159 8.88 16.99 -13.10
CA MET A 159 9.87 15.91 -13.01
C MET A 159 9.54 14.92 -11.89
N ILE A 160 9.03 15.40 -10.76
CA ILE A 160 8.57 14.54 -9.65
C ILE A 160 7.38 13.69 -10.11
N ASN A 161 6.39 14.28 -10.78
CA ASN A 161 5.23 13.56 -11.29
C ASN A 161 5.62 12.48 -12.31
N MET A 162 6.50 12.80 -13.27
CA MET A 162 7.01 11.80 -14.22
C MET A 162 7.76 10.65 -13.51
N SER A 163 8.46 10.96 -12.42
CA SER A 163 9.18 9.96 -11.62
C SER A 163 8.22 9.07 -10.83
N LEU A 164 7.14 9.63 -10.29
CA LEU A 164 6.06 8.89 -9.62
C LEU A 164 5.34 7.96 -10.61
N ASP A 165 4.95 8.47 -11.78
CA ASP A 165 4.30 7.68 -12.83
C ASP A 165 5.17 6.50 -13.26
N THR A 166 6.48 6.76 -13.44
CA THR A 166 7.47 5.73 -13.77
C THR A 166 7.59 4.71 -12.64
N LEU A 167 7.73 5.17 -11.39
CA LEU A 167 7.84 4.32 -10.21
C LEU A 167 6.64 3.38 -10.09
N PHE A 168 5.42 3.92 -10.16
CA PHE A 168 4.19 3.15 -10.03
C PHE A 168 4.03 2.17 -11.18
N THR A 169 4.13 2.65 -12.42
CA THR A 169 3.89 1.83 -13.61
C THR A 169 4.89 0.69 -13.72
N GLN A 170 6.19 0.96 -13.56
CA GLN A 170 7.22 -0.08 -13.65
C GLN A 170 7.11 -1.06 -12.48
N SER A 171 7.00 -0.57 -11.23
CA SER A 171 6.98 -1.46 -10.07
C SER A 171 5.76 -2.39 -10.06
N ILE A 172 4.61 -1.93 -10.55
CA ILE A 172 3.44 -2.79 -10.69
C ILE A 172 3.60 -3.74 -11.89
N SER A 173 4.02 -3.24 -13.05
CA SER A 173 4.13 -4.05 -14.27
C SER A 173 5.17 -5.16 -14.15
N ASP A 174 6.31 -4.89 -13.52
CA ASP A 174 7.37 -5.86 -13.26
C ASP A 174 6.94 -6.97 -12.28
N ASN A 175 5.78 -6.81 -11.63
CA ASN A 175 5.28 -7.73 -10.61
C ASN A 175 3.84 -8.19 -10.88
N PHE A 176 3.35 -8.13 -12.14
CA PHE A 176 2.01 -8.62 -12.49
C PHE A 176 1.77 -10.09 -12.10
N ASP A 177 2.81 -10.93 -12.12
CA ASP A 177 2.71 -12.36 -11.85
C ASP A 177 3.04 -12.73 -10.38
N ASN A 178 3.09 -11.76 -9.47
CA ASN A 178 3.24 -12.02 -8.04
C ASN A 178 2.44 -11.04 -7.18
N VAL A 179 2.36 -11.31 -5.88
CA VAL A 179 1.49 -10.55 -4.94
C VAL A 179 1.89 -9.09 -4.74
N LEU A 180 3.12 -8.72 -5.10
CA LEU A 180 3.57 -7.35 -5.01
C LEU A 180 2.89 -6.47 -6.06
N GLY A 181 2.57 -6.96 -7.25
CA GLY A 181 1.86 -6.18 -8.28
C GLY A 181 0.52 -5.64 -7.77
N PRO A 182 -0.45 -6.51 -7.44
CA PRO A 182 -1.72 -6.09 -6.85
C PRO A 182 -1.55 -5.33 -5.54
N GLY A 183 -0.54 -5.70 -4.74
CA GLY A 183 -0.21 -5.01 -3.51
C GLY A 183 0.19 -3.55 -3.67
N LEU A 184 1.06 -3.26 -4.64
CA LEU A 184 1.47 -1.91 -4.99
C LEU A 184 0.33 -1.13 -5.63
N PHE A 185 -0.48 -1.77 -6.48
CA PHE A 185 -1.69 -1.15 -7.02
C PHE A 185 -2.62 -0.72 -5.88
N MET A 186 -2.89 -1.60 -4.92
CA MET A 186 -3.65 -1.28 -3.72
C MET A 186 -3.03 -0.14 -2.92
N ILE A 187 -1.72 -0.13 -2.65
CA ILE A 187 -1.06 0.96 -1.93
C ILE A 187 -1.28 2.31 -2.63
N VAL A 188 -1.26 2.34 -3.96
CA VAL A 188 -1.45 3.56 -4.76
C VAL A 188 -2.92 4.01 -4.77
N THR A 189 -3.87 3.08 -4.83
CA THR A 189 -5.30 3.38 -5.02
C THR A 189 -6.13 3.38 -3.74
N LEU A 190 -5.59 2.88 -2.62
CA LEU A 190 -6.34 2.77 -1.38
C LEU A 190 -6.78 4.15 -0.88
N GLY A 191 -8.07 4.27 -0.53
CA GLY A 191 -8.67 5.51 -0.08
C GLY A 191 -9.06 6.49 -1.20
N GLN A 192 -8.70 6.20 -2.46
CA GLN A 192 -9.16 6.96 -3.62
C GLN A 192 -10.49 6.40 -4.12
N MET A 193 -11.33 7.27 -4.70
CA MET A 193 -12.53 6.82 -5.40
C MET A 193 -12.10 6.04 -6.65
N PRO A 194 -12.61 4.81 -6.87
CA PRO A 194 -12.22 4.04 -8.05
C PRO A 194 -12.58 4.74 -9.36
N GLU A 195 -11.61 4.86 -10.25
CA GLU A 195 -11.79 5.44 -11.58
C GLU A 195 -10.96 4.72 -12.66
N MET A 196 -11.50 4.71 -13.89
CA MET A 196 -10.82 4.24 -15.10
C MET A 196 -9.97 5.37 -15.71
N SER A 197 -8.99 5.86 -14.94
CA SER A 197 -8.07 6.88 -15.41
C SER A 197 -7.22 6.37 -16.58
N PRO A 198 -6.61 7.26 -17.41
CA PRO A 198 -5.74 6.83 -18.51
C PRO A 198 -4.61 5.88 -18.05
N TRP A 199 -4.07 6.13 -16.86
CA TRP A 199 -3.05 5.28 -16.24
C TRP A 199 -3.59 3.88 -15.92
N VAL A 200 -4.77 3.77 -15.28
CA VAL A 200 -5.41 2.47 -14.99
C VAL A 200 -5.71 1.71 -16.27
N VAL A 201 -6.26 2.38 -17.29
CA VAL A 201 -6.54 1.77 -18.60
C VAL A 201 -5.26 1.23 -19.25
N GLU A 202 -4.18 2.01 -19.25
CA GLU A 202 -2.90 1.58 -19.80
C GLU A 202 -2.34 0.37 -19.04
N LEU A 203 -2.32 0.43 -17.71
CA LEU A 203 -1.85 -0.65 -16.85
C LEU A 203 -2.62 -1.95 -17.11
N MET A 204 -3.96 -1.87 -17.14
CA MET A 204 -4.83 -3.03 -17.39
C MET A 204 -4.70 -3.61 -18.80
N SER A 205 -4.35 -2.78 -19.79
CA SER A 205 -4.09 -3.26 -21.16
C SER A 205 -2.87 -4.18 -21.24
N LYS A 206 -1.88 -3.97 -20.37
CA LYS A 206 -0.62 -4.73 -20.30
C LYS A 206 -0.63 -5.85 -19.25
N ALA A 207 -1.52 -5.76 -18.27
CA ALA A 207 -1.58 -6.67 -17.13
C ALA A 207 -1.87 -8.13 -17.51
N THR A 208 -1.23 -9.05 -16.79
CA THR A 208 -1.48 -10.49 -16.92
C THR A 208 -2.79 -10.89 -16.26
N ASP A 209 -3.27 -12.10 -16.55
CA ASP A 209 -4.49 -12.64 -15.93
C ASP A 209 -4.32 -12.81 -14.42
N ASN A 210 -3.09 -13.06 -13.93
CA ASN A 210 -2.83 -13.14 -12.49
C ASN A 210 -3.15 -11.81 -11.80
N PHE A 211 -2.64 -10.70 -12.33
CA PHE A 211 -2.93 -9.37 -11.79
C PHE A 211 -4.41 -9.00 -11.92
N LYS A 212 -5.01 -9.26 -13.09
CA LYS A 212 -6.42 -8.92 -13.37
C LYS A 212 -7.42 -9.68 -12.49
N ASN A 213 -7.09 -10.91 -12.12
CA ASN A 213 -7.93 -11.76 -11.29
C ASN A 213 -7.68 -11.59 -9.79
N ASP A 214 -6.71 -10.77 -9.38
CA ASP A 214 -6.55 -10.43 -7.98
C ASP A 214 -7.86 -9.79 -7.44
N PRO A 215 -8.36 -10.23 -6.26
CA PRO A 215 -9.64 -9.77 -5.74
C PRO A 215 -9.74 -8.26 -5.58
N TYR A 216 -8.65 -7.59 -5.19
CA TYR A 216 -8.65 -6.14 -5.00
C TYR A 216 -8.66 -5.43 -6.36
N VAL A 217 -7.78 -5.83 -7.29
CA VAL A 217 -7.70 -5.22 -8.62
C VAL A 217 -9.02 -5.36 -9.37
N LYS A 218 -9.60 -6.57 -9.36
CA LYS A 218 -10.89 -6.84 -9.98
C LYS A 218 -11.99 -5.97 -9.39
N GLY A 219 -12.10 -5.93 -8.06
CA GLY A 219 -13.11 -5.12 -7.37
C GLY A 219 -12.95 -3.62 -7.65
N TYR A 220 -11.71 -3.12 -7.73
CA TYR A 220 -11.44 -1.73 -8.12
C TYR A 220 -11.95 -1.42 -9.53
N VAL A 221 -11.63 -2.26 -10.51
CA VAL A 221 -12.02 -2.05 -11.92
C VAL A 221 -13.53 -2.19 -12.12
N GLU A 222 -14.17 -3.14 -11.47
CA GLU A 222 -15.63 -3.29 -11.49
C GLU A 222 -16.31 -2.03 -10.93
N ASN A 223 -15.86 -1.55 -9.77
CA ASN A 223 -16.39 -0.34 -9.15
C ASN A 223 -16.13 0.91 -10.01
N ALA A 224 -14.94 1.03 -10.60
CA ALA A 224 -14.60 2.15 -11.47
C ALA A 224 -15.50 2.23 -12.71
N ASN A 225 -15.77 1.09 -13.36
CA ASN A 225 -16.70 1.02 -14.48
C ASN A 225 -18.14 1.32 -14.06
N HIS A 226 -18.58 0.79 -12.92
CA HIS A 226 -19.91 1.09 -12.36
C HIS A 226 -20.10 2.58 -12.14
N LEU A 227 -19.15 3.25 -11.46
CA LEU A 227 -19.18 4.69 -11.23
C LEU A 227 -19.20 5.48 -12.56
N GLN A 228 -18.41 5.06 -13.54
CA GLN A 228 -18.39 5.70 -14.86
C GLN A 228 -19.73 5.52 -15.61
N ASN A 229 -20.34 4.35 -15.54
CA ASN A 229 -21.63 4.07 -16.17
C ASN A 229 -22.77 4.87 -15.54
N LEU A 230 -22.76 5.02 -14.20
CA LEU A 230 -23.69 5.91 -13.50
C LEU A 230 -23.53 7.37 -13.97
N GLN A 231 -22.31 7.87 -14.09
CA GLN A 231 -22.04 9.24 -14.59
C GLN A 231 -22.49 9.44 -16.04
N ASN A 232 -22.33 8.42 -16.88
CA ASN A 232 -22.75 8.44 -18.28
C ASN A 232 -24.25 8.13 -18.49
N GLY A 233 -25.01 7.86 -17.42
CA GLY A 233 -26.43 7.51 -17.48
C GLY A 233 -26.71 6.14 -18.11
N LEU A 234 -25.71 5.26 -18.19
CA LEU A 234 -25.82 3.90 -18.73
C LEU A 234 -26.28 2.89 -17.68
N GLU A 235 -26.22 3.25 -16.40
CA GLU A 235 -26.74 2.47 -15.27
C GLU A 235 -27.61 3.37 -14.38
N THR A 236 -28.64 2.78 -13.78
CA THR A 236 -29.51 3.48 -12.81
C THR A 236 -29.00 3.28 -11.39
N PRO A 237 -29.00 4.31 -10.53
CA PRO A 237 -28.70 4.16 -9.11
C PRO A 237 -29.59 3.08 -8.48
N PRO A 238 -29.09 2.29 -7.53
CA PRO A 238 -29.89 1.26 -6.89
C PRO A 238 -31.16 1.88 -6.28
N GLN A 239 -32.31 1.26 -6.55
CA GLN A 239 -33.55 1.63 -5.85
C GLN A 239 -33.35 1.35 -4.36
N GLN A 240 -33.69 2.33 -3.51
CA GLN A 240 -33.56 2.22 -2.05
C GLN A 240 -34.19 0.90 -1.56
N GLY A 241 -33.35 -0.07 -1.17
CA GLY A 241 -33.79 -1.35 -0.63
C GLY A 241 -32.97 -2.59 -1.00
N GLN A 242 -32.02 -2.53 -1.93
CA GLN A 242 -31.13 -3.66 -2.22
C GLN A 242 -29.68 -3.21 -2.27
N ASP A 243 -28.87 -3.83 -1.41
CA ASP A 243 -27.41 -3.80 -1.33
C ASP A 243 -26.77 -2.46 -1.72
N ALA A 244 -27.04 -1.44 -0.90
CA ALA A 244 -26.12 -0.32 -0.82
C ALA A 244 -24.78 -0.89 -0.35
N LEU A 245 -23.85 -1.07 -1.30
CA LEU A 245 -22.45 -1.37 -1.02
C LEU A 245 -22.01 -0.38 0.05
N SER A 246 -21.64 -0.92 1.22
CA SER A 246 -21.19 -0.10 2.32
C SER A 246 -20.04 0.77 1.79
N PRO A 247 -20.05 2.10 2.04
CA PRO A 247 -18.89 2.90 1.73
C PRO A 247 -17.71 2.21 2.40
N VAL A 248 -16.67 1.88 1.62
CA VAL A 248 -15.40 1.41 2.18
C VAL A 248 -15.10 2.38 3.32
N PRO A 249 -14.96 1.91 4.57
CA PRO A 249 -14.60 2.80 5.66
C PRO A 249 -13.36 3.52 5.19
N GLN A 250 -13.46 4.85 5.07
CA GLN A 250 -12.28 5.68 4.89
C GLN A 250 -11.43 5.40 6.13
N ALA A 251 -10.48 4.46 6.01
CA ALA A 251 -9.35 4.44 6.91
C ALA A 251 -8.83 5.87 6.80
N GLN A 252 -8.87 6.62 7.89
CA GLN A 252 -8.36 7.98 7.93
C GLN A 252 -6.87 7.89 7.59
N GLN A 253 -6.57 8.00 6.32
CA GLN A 253 -5.24 8.15 5.77
C GLN A 253 -5.26 9.43 4.97
N VAL A 254 -4.27 10.24 5.31
CA VAL A 254 -3.87 11.43 4.57
C VAL A 254 -3.80 11.04 3.09
N PRO A 255 -4.41 11.80 2.18
CA PRO A 255 -4.24 11.59 0.74
C PRO A 255 -2.74 11.42 0.46
N LEU A 256 -2.35 10.51 -0.45
CA LEU A 256 -1.04 10.69 -1.09
C LEU A 256 -1.00 12.15 -1.51
N PRO A 257 -0.02 12.95 -1.06
CA PRO A 257 -0.04 14.36 -1.35
C PRO A 257 0.01 14.49 -2.85
N THR A 258 -1.11 14.92 -3.44
CA THR A 258 -1.18 15.38 -4.81
C THR A 258 -0.26 16.59 -4.85
N PRO A 259 0.87 16.52 -5.58
CA PRO A 259 1.76 17.65 -5.66
C PRO A 259 0.97 18.83 -6.21
N PRO A 260 1.07 20.03 -5.60
CA PRO A 260 0.26 21.17 -6.01
C PRO A 260 0.50 21.43 -7.49
N THR A 261 -0.57 21.50 -8.25
CA THR A 261 -0.50 21.80 -9.68
C THR A 261 0.18 23.16 -9.88
N PRO A 262 0.81 23.40 -11.05
CA PRO A 262 1.33 24.74 -11.37
C PRO A 262 0.30 25.86 -11.19
N ASN A 263 -1.00 25.54 -11.36
CA ASN A 263 -2.11 26.47 -11.14
C ASN A 263 -2.44 26.68 -9.65
N GLU A 264 -2.22 25.69 -8.79
CA GLU A 264 -2.37 25.83 -7.33
C GLU A 264 -1.20 26.59 -6.72
N LEU A 265 0.02 26.39 -7.24
CA LEU A 265 1.20 27.20 -6.90
C LEU A 265 1.07 28.65 -7.42
N ALA A 266 0.28 28.89 -8.46
CA ALA A 266 0.07 30.22 -9.03
C ALA A 266 -1.04 31.04 -8.34
N GLN A 267 -1.79 30.46 -7.40
CA GLN A 267 -2.84 31.17 -6.69
C GLN A 267 -2.29 31.90 -5.45
N PRO A 268 -2.68 33.16 -5.20
CA PRO A 268 -2.35 33.85 -3.96
C PRO A 268 -2.88 33.04 -2.76
N ALA A 269 -2.10 32.97 -1.68
CA ALA A 269 -2.50 32.34 -0.42
C ALA A 269 -3.63 33.13 0.26
N ASP A 270 -4.85 33.04 -0.25
CA ASP A 270 -6.02 33.68 0.37
C ASP A 270 -7.35 33.01 -0.02
N VAL A 271 -7.49 31.71 0.31
CA VAL A 271 -8.81 31.06 0.52
C VAL A 271 -8.69 29.96 1.60
N ALA A 272 -8.18 30.29 2.78
CA ALA A 272 -8.28 29.41 3.96
C ALA A 272 -8.98 30.07 5.17
N ALA A 273 -9.43 31.32 5.03
CA ALA A 273 -10.10 32.06 6.09
C ALA A 273 -11.48 32.55 5.63
N LYS A 274 -12.46 31.64 5.48
CA LYS A 274 -13.90 31.93 5.65
C LYS A 274 -14.77 30.68 5.48
N THR A 275 -14.98 29.96 6.58
CA THR A 275 -16.31 29.52 7.03
C THR A 275 -16.19 28.95 8.44
N THR A 276 -16.20 29.85 9.42
CA THR A 276 -16.66 29.54 10.77
C THR A 276 -17.51 30.71 11.19
N THR A 277 -18.82 30.63 10.93
CA THR A 277 -19.88 31.34 11.65
C THR A 277 -21.22 30.76 11.24
N ASP A 278 -21.99 30.42 12.27
CA ASP A 278 -23.35 29.89 12.38
C ASP A 278 -23.62 28.41 12.02
#